data_AF-A0A504J9L0-F1
#
_entry.id   AF-A0A504J9L0-F1
#
_cell.length_a   1.000
_cell.length_b   1.000
_cell.length_c   1.000
_cell.angle_alpha   90.00
_cell.angle_beta   90.00
_cell.angle_gamma   90.00
#
_symmetry.space_group_name_H-M   'P 1'
#
loop_
_entity.id
_entity.type
_entity.pdbx_description
1 polymer ?
#
loop_
_entity_poly.entity_id
_entity_poly.type
_entity_poly.pdbx_seq_one_letter_code
_entity_poly.pdbx_strand_id
1 'polypeptide(L)'
;MNFLKRIFNKSNNQQNDIETQKGKLEEDLLEDVLWNFANKKYADLGTFSQALIAYNQKIKPDHDLDIKRIFISSRKITVQYMFWGEDEDGDEDQIEENFTITTDNKKGFALNDFLFQVHNQVCENMVDEDATFFQGLMPHDDDSGVPFFFLNQGS
;
A
#
# COMPACT_ATOMS: atom_id res chain seq x y z
N MET A 1 -57.59 28.89 37.54
CA MET A 1 -57.07 30.09 36.85
C MET A 1 -55.72 29.76 36.25
N ASN A 2 -55.57 30.06 34.97
CA ASN A 2 -54.36 29.92 34.14
C ASN A 2 -53.12 30.56 34.79
N PHE A 3 -51.92 30.03 34.54
CA PHE A 3 -51.03 30.55 33.50
C PHE A 3 -49.74 29.72 33.37
N LEU A 4 -49.42 29.37 32.12
CA LEU A 4 -48.16 28.81 31.63
C LEU A 4 -46.99 29.77 31.86
N LYS A 5 -45.79 29.23 32.11
CA LYS A 5 -44.52 29.80 31.62
C LYS A 5 -43.54 28.68 31.24
N ARG A 6 -43.10 28.73 29.99
CA ARG A 6 -42.13 27.88 29.30
C ARG A 6 -40.71 28.40 29.56
N ILE A 7 -39.73 27.53 29.86
CA ILE A 7 -38.30 27.80 29.63
C ILE A 7 -37.66 26.54 29.01
N PHE A 8 -36.75 26.81 28.06
CA PHE A 8 -36.17 25.94 27.05
C PHE A 8 -35.10 24.93 27.55
N ASN A 9 -35.10 23.77 26.89
CA ASN A 9 -33.98 23.05 26.26
C ASN A 9 -32.58 23.10 26.90
N LYS A 10 -32.05 21.94 27.32
CA LYS A 10 -30.66 21.50 27.08
C LYS A 10 -30.63 19.98 26.99
N SER A 11 -30.36 19.50 25.78
CA SER A 11 -29.94 18.12 25.49
C SER A 11 -28.70 17.79 26.31
N ASN A 12 -28.79 16.79 27.19
CA ASN A 12 -27.62 16.16 27.77
C ASN A 12 -27.16 15.09 26.78
N ASN A 13 -26.14 15.44 25.98
CA ASN A 13 -25.38 14.51 25.18
C ASN A 13 -24.85 13.39 26.09
N GLN A 14 -25.39 12.19 25.89
CA GLN A 14 -24.67 10.94 26.17
C GLN A 14 -23.53 10.87 25.16
N GLN A 15 -22.40 11.43 25.54
CA GLN A 15 -21.12 11.20 24.88
C GLN A 15 -20.24 10.62 25.97
N ASN A 16 -20.16 9.29 26.01
CA ASN A 16 -19.18 8.45 26.68
C ASN A 16 -19.80 7.05 26.68
N ASP A 17 -19.55 6.29 25.61
CA ASP A 17 -19.57 4.81 25.57
C ASP A 17 -19.40 4.33 24.13
N ILE A 18 -18.35 4.80 23.44
CA ILE A 18 -17.77 4.06 22.30
C ILE A 18 -16.25 4.25 22.37
N GLU A 19 -15.65 3.77 23.45
CA GLU A 19 -14.31 3.20 23.38
C GLU A 19 -14.41 1.96 22.47
N THR A 20 -14.39 2.15 21.15
CA THR A 20 -14.12 1.03 20.26
C THR A 20 -12.65 0.69 20.44
N GLN A 21 -12.42 -0.43 21.11
CA GLN A 21 -11.20 -1.20 21.03
C GLN A 21 -10.91 -1.52 19.55
N LYS A 22 -10.24 -0.62 18.83
CA LYS A 22 -9.52 -0.93 17.59
C LYS A 22 -8.09 -0.53 17.87
N GLY A 23 -7.32 -1.46 18.44
CA GLY A 23 -5.87 -1.40 18.35
C GLY A 23 -5.53 -1.39 16.87
N LYS A 24 -5.41 -0.21 16.28
CA LYS A 24 -4.85 -0.01 14.96
C LYS A 24 -3.41 -0.51 15.12
N LEU A 25 -3.13 -1.74 14.68
CA LEU A 25 -1.75 -2.08 14.35
C LEU A 25 -1.30 -0.93 13.45
N GLU A 26 -0.24 -0.23 13.86
CA GLU A 26 0.46 0.64 12.93
C GLU A 26 0.87 -0.26 11.76
N GLU A 27 0.15 -0.16 10.64
CA GLU A 27 0.45 -0.91 9.44
C GLU A 27 1.81 -0.42 8.97
N ASP A 28 2.77 -1.33 8.83
CA ASP A 28 4.08 -1.01 8.26
C ASP A 28 3.86 -0.68 6.77
N LEU A 29 3.93 0.60 6.44
CA LEU A 29 3.69 1.14 5.09
C LEU A 29 4.91 1.02 4.17
N LEU A 30 5.98 0.35 4.60
CA LEU A 30 7.16 0.08 3.77
C LEU A 30 7.87 1.35 3.26
N GLU A 31 7.83 2.44 4.02
CA GLU A 31 8.52 3.71 3.66
C GLU A 31 10.05 3.65 3.83
N ASP A 32 10.56 2.59 4.48
CA ASP A 32 11.98 2.39 4.76
C ASP A 32 12.73 1.65 3.65
N VAL A 33 12.03 0.98 2.72
CA VAL A 33 12.63 0.21 1.62
C VAL A 33 12.76 1.04 0.35
N LEU A 34 13.94 0.99 -0.26
CA LEU A 34 14.23 1.61 -1.54
C LEU A 34 14.02 0.61 -2.67
N TRP A 35 13.26 0.97 -3.69
CA TRP A 35 13.13 0.15 -4.90
C TRP A 35 12.81 1.00 -6.13
N ASN A 36 13.15 0.48 -7.31
CA ASN A 36 12.81 1.08 -8.60
C ASN A 36 12.17 0.01 -9.50
N PHE A 37 10.99 0.34 -10.04
CA PHE A 37 10.18 -0.57 -10.85
C PHE A 37 10.60 -0.68 -12.32
N ALA A 38 11.44 0.22 -12.85
CA ALA A 38 11.91 0.22 -14.26
C ALA A 38 12.89 -0.91 -14.62
N ASN A 39 13.15 -1.84 -13.68
CA ASN A 39 13.91 -3.05 -13.96
C ASN A 39 13.03 -4.10 -14.66
N LYS A 40 13.65 -5.03 -15.39
CA LYS A 40 12.92 -6.16 -16.00
C LYS A 40 12.35 -7.10 -14.95
N LYS A 41 11.27 -7.81 -15.31
CA LYS A 41 10.70 -8.93 -14.54
C LYS A 41 11.78 -9.89 -14.03
N TYR A 42 11.62 -10.33 -12.79
CA TYR A 42 12.44 -11.35 -12.16
C TYR A 42 11.77 -12.72 -12.31
N ALA A 43 12.53 -13.73 -12.71
CA ALA A 43 12.00 -15.09 -12.88
C ALA A 43 11.68 -15.78 -11.54
N ASP A 44 12.36 -15.39 -10.46
CA ASP A 44 12.22 -16.02 -9.15
C ASP A 44 12.48 -15.04 -8.00
N LEU A 45 11.88 -15.35 -6.85
CA LEU A 45 11.97 -14.55 -5.62
C LEU A 45 13.40 -14.47 -5.07
N GLY A 46 14.24 -15.48 -5.29
CA GLY A 46 15.62 -15.49 -4.81
C GLY A 46 16.48 -14.44 -5.51
N THR A 47 16.42 -14.40 -6.83
CA THR A 47 17.10 -13.39 -7.67
C THR A 47 16.59 -11.99 -7.35
N PHE A 48 15.27 -11.82 -7.23
CA PHE A 48 14.68 -10.55 -6.81
C PHE A 48 15.19 -10.10 -5.43
N SER A 49 15.18 -11.00 -4.44
CA SER A 49 15.61 -10.69 -3.06
C SER A 49 17.07 -10.22 -3.02
N GLN A 50 17.96 -10.81 -3.83
CA GLN A 50 19.35 -10.37 -3.94
C GLN A 50 19.47 -8.97 -4.55
N ALA A 51 18.70 -8.70 -5.62
CA ALA A 51 18.68 -7.39 -6.24
C ALA A 51 18.14 -6.30 -5.30
N LEU A 52 17.09 -6.60 -4.54
CA LEU A 52 16.51 -5.71 -3.53
C LEU A 52 17.52 -5.33 -2.45
N ILE A 53 18.22 -6.33 -1.89
CA ILE A 53 19.28 -6.11 -0.90
C ILE A 53 20.41 -5.25 -1.50
N ALA A 54 20.91 -5.63 -2.68
CA ALA A 54 22.02 -4.93 -3.32
C ALA A 54 21.67 -3.46 -3.63
N TYR A 55 20.43 -3.20 -4.07
CA TYR A 55 19.94 -1.85 -4.34
C TYR A 55 19.92 -0.99 -3.08
N ASN A 56 19.34 -1.51 -1.99
CA ASN A 56 19.27 -0.81 -0.71
C ASN A 56 20.66 -0.56 -0.12
N GLN A 57 21.55 -1.56 -0.12
CA GLN A 57 22.92 -1.43 0.38
C GLN A 57 23.75 -0.42 -0.42
N LYS A 58 23.52 -0.34 -1.74
CA LYS A 58 24.22 0.63 -2.60
C LYS A 58 23.83 2.08 -2.26
N ILE A 59 22.57 2.34 -1.96
CA ILE A 59 22.05 3.70 -1.74
C ILE A 59 22.16 4.10 -0.27
N LYS A 60 21.87 3.18 0.65
CA LYS A 60 21.83 3.42 2.09
C LYS A 60 22.56 2.28 2.81
N PRO A 61 23.91 2.24 2.77
CA PRO A 61 24.70 1.11 3.26
C PRO A 61 24.55 0.83 4.77
N ASP A 62 24.21 1.86 5.56
CA ASP A 62 24.02 1.74 7.01
C ASP A 62 22.60 1.30 7.40
N HIS A 63 21.70 1.08 6.44
CA HIS A 63 20.34 0.62 6.70
C HIS A 63 20.25 -0.90 6.64
N ASP A 64 19.95 -1.51 7.78
CA ASP A 64 19.68 -2.94 7.90
C ASP A 64 18.21 -3.24 7.53
N LEU A 65 17.99 -3.60 6.26
CA LEU A 65 16.67 -3.91 5.73
C LEU A 65 16.32 -5.38 5.97
N ASP A 66 15.37 -5.65 6.89
CA ASP A 66 14.79 -6.98 7.04
C ASP A 66 13.74 -7.24 5.96
N ILE A 67 14.21 -7.81 4.83
CA ILE A 67 13.35 -8.15 3.70
C ILE A 67 12.38 -9.31 3.97
N LYS A 68 12.53 -10.04 5.09
CA LYS A 68 11.69 -11.20 5.46
C LYS A 68 10.65 -10.86 6.52
N ARG A 69 10.65 -9.63 7.05
CA ARG A 69 9.67 -9.18 8.03
C ARG A 69 8.26 -9.27 7.46
N ILE A 70 7.32 -9.70 8.29
CA ILE A 70 5.90 -9.72 7.95
C ILE A 70 5.34 -8.35 8.26
N PHE A 71 4.97 -7.59 7.23
CA PHE A 71 4.41 -6.24 7.39
C PHE A 71 2.89 -6.25 7.56
N ILE A 72 2.23 -7.30 7.05
CA ILE A 72 0.78 -7.48 7.16
C ILE A 72 0.41 -8.96 7.28
N SER A 73 -0.54 -9.27 8.17
CA SER A 73 -0.97 -10.64 8.46
C SER A 73 -1.96 -11.21 7.44
N SER A 74 -2.56 -10.36 6.60
CA SER A 74 -3.42 -10.81 5.50
C SER A 74 -2.63 -11.65 4.50
N ARG A 75 -3.32 -12.59 3.86
CA ARG A 75 -2.77 -13.46 2.81
C ARG A 75 -3.22 -13.08 1.39
N LYS A 76 -4.02 -12.03 1.29
CA LYS A 76 -4.55 -11.44 0.06
C LYS A 76 -4.50 -9.92 0.20
N ILE A 77 -4.00 -9.23 -0.82
CA ILE A 77 -3.90 -7.77 -0.86
C ILE A 77 -4.32 -7.32 -2.26
N THR A 78 -5.07 -6.21 -2.32
CA THR A 78 -5.28 -5.46 -3.56
C THR A 78 -4.26 -4.32 -3.61
N VAL A 79 -3.62 -4.14 -4.77
CA VAL A 79 -2.64 -3.09 -5.01
C VAL A 79 -3.11 -2.28 -6.21
N GLN A 80 -3.16 -0.96 -6.07
CA GLN A 80 -3.38 -0.03 -7.17
C GLN A 80 -2.13 0.79 -7.43
N TYR A 81 -1.91 1.15 -8.69
CA TYR A 81 -0.79 1.96 -9.15
C TYR A 81 -1.21 2.81 -10.35
N MET A 82 -0.38 3.78 -10.70
CA MET A 82 -0.59 4.69 -11.83
C MET A 82 0.60 4.67 -12.79
N PHE A 83 0.32 4.85 -14.07
CA PHE A 83 1.30 5.05 -15.15
C PHE A 83 0.70 5.91 -16.26
N TRP A 84 1.53 6.48 -17.14
CA TRP A 84 1.10 7.15 -18.35
C TRP A 84 0.97 6.14 -19.48
N GLY A 85 -0.15 6.17 -20.19
CA GLY A 85 -0.41 5.26 -21.31
C GLY A 85 -1.40 5.83 -22.29
N GLU A 86 -1.59 5.12 -23.40
CA GLU A 86 -2.63 5.44 -24.38
C GLU A 86 -3.99 4.95 -23.86
N ASP A 87 -4.99 5.82 -23.86
CA ASP A 87 -6.37 5.49 -23.53
C ASP A 87 -7.10 4.75 -24.69
N GLU A 88 -8.41 4.53 -24.54
CA GLU A 88 -9.22 3.83 -25.57
C GLU A 88 -9.30 4.58 -26.91
N ASP A 89 -9.07 5.89 -26.90
CA ASP A 89 -9.08 6.77 -28.07
C ASP A 89 -7.67 6.99 -28.65
N GLY A 90 -6.64 6.47 -27.99
CA GLY A 90 -5.23 6.57 -28.38
C GLY A 90 -4.56 7.87 -27.92
N ASP A 91 -5.19 8.61 -27.00
CA ASP A 91 -4.63 9.81 -26.39
C ASP A 91 -3.81 9.43 -25.14
N GLU A 92 -2.73 10.17 -24.88
CA GLU A 92 -1.90 9.97 -23.68
C GLU A 92 -2.64 10.46 -22.43
N ASP A 93 -2.94 9.56 -21.50
CA ASP A 93 -3.60 9.85 -20.22
C ASP A 93 -2.97 9.04 -19.07
N GLN A 94 -3.32 9.43 -17.84
CA GLN A 94 -2.94 8.70 -16.64
C GLN A 94 -3.90 7.52 -16.42
N ILE A 95 -3.35 6.31 -16.45
CA ILE A 95 -4.10 5.08 -16.26
C ILE A 95 -3.95 4.60 -14.81
N GLU A 96 -5.08 4.35 -14.15
CA GLU A 96 -5.14 3.70 -12.85
C GLU A 96 -5.46 2.21 -13.03
N GLU A 97 -4.57 1.34 -12.56
CA GLU A 97 -4.80 -0.10 -12.56
C GLU A 97 -4.72 -0.68 -11.15
N ASN A 98 -5.50 -1.72 -10.89
CA ASN A 98 -5.40 -2.50 -9.67
C ASN A 98 -5.36 -4.00 -9.95
N PHE A 99 -4.65 -4.73 -9.09
CA PHE A 99 -4.54 -6.17 -9.15
C PHE A 99 -4.49 -6.76 -7.74
N THR A 100 -4.86 -8.03 -7.64
CA THR A 100 -4.80 -8.78 -6.38
C THR A 100 -3.60 -9.72 -6.39
N ILE A 101 -2.85 -9.74 -5.30
CA ILE A 101 -1.79 -10.72 -5.02
C ILE A 101 -2.14 -11.59 -3.82
N THR A 102 -1.55 -12.79 -3.77
CA THR A 102 -1.74 -13.73 -2.66
C THR A 102 -0.40 -14.30 -2.21
N THR A 103 -0.34 -14.79 -0.97
CA THR A 103 0.85 -15.48 -0.44
C THR A 103 0.50 -16.83 0.17
N ASP A 104 1.39 -17.80 -0.04
CA ASP A 104 1.36 -19.10 0.61
C ASP A 104 1.91 -19.05 2.04
N ASN A 105 2.55 -17.95 2.44
CA ASN A 105 3.00 -17.75 3.80
C ASN A 105 1.80 -17.62 4.75
N LYS A 106 1.67 -18.59 5.66
CA LYS A 106 0.57 -18.64 6.64
C LYS A 106 0.57 -17.49 7.63
N LYS A 107 1.69 -16.76 7.77
CA LYS A 107 1.81 -15.61 8.68
C LYS A 107 1.39 -14.29 8.04
N GLY A 108 1.18 -14.26 6.72
CA GLY A 108 0.93 -13.05 5.94
C GLY A 108 2.09 -12.70 5.01
N PHE A 109 2.07 -11.50 4.43
CA PHE A 109 3.07 -11.09 3.44
C PHE A 109 4.38 -10.67 4.09
N ALA A 110 5.46 -11.28 3.61
CA ALA A 110 6.81 -10.77 3.82
C ALA A 110 7.11 -9.65 2.81
N LEU A 111 7.94 -8.68 3.19
CA LEU A 111 8.32 -7.55 2.33
C LEU A 111 8.83 -8.00 0.95
N ASN A 112 9.76 -8.96 0.90
CA ASN A 112 10.33 -9.43 -0.36
C ASN A 112 9.32 -10.13 -1.27
N ASP A 113 8.44 -10.95 -0.70
CA ASP A 113 7.39 -11.66 -1.43
C ASP A 113 6.39 -10.65 -2.04
N PHE A 114 5.97 -9.67 -1.24
CA PHE A 114 5.12 -8.58 -1.70
C PHE A 114 5.76 -7.78 -2.84
N LEU A 115 6.96 -7.23 -2.63
CA LEU A 115 7.60 -6.40 -3.66
C LEU A 115 7.98 -7.21 -4.91
N PHE A 116 8.29 -8.50 -4.79
CA PHE A 116 8.53 -9.36 -5.96
C PHE A 116 7.28 -9.47 -6.84
N GLN A 117 6.15 -9.78 -6.22
CA GLN A 117 4.89 -9.91 -6.95
C GLN A 117 4.45 -8.58 -7.55
N VAL A 118 4.50 -7.48 -6.78
CA VAL A 118 4.17 -6.13 -7.26
C VAL A 118 5.09 -5.70 -8.39
N HIS A 119 6.41 -5.84 -8.24
CA HIS A 119 7.35 -5.47 -9.28
C HIS A 119 7.07 -6.20 -10.59
N ASN A 120 6.84 -7.51 -10.53
CA ASN A 120 6.55 -8.29 -11.74
C ASN A 120 5.21 -7.93 -12.39
N GLN A 121 4.23 -7.38 -11.65
CA GLN A 121 2.98 -6.90 -12.24
C GLN A 121 3.16 -5.51 -12.88
N VAL A 122 3.96 -4.65 -12.26
CA VAL A 122 4.01 -3.22 -12.60
C VAL A 122 5.14 -2.85 -13.57
N CYS A 123 6.27 -3.58 -13.57
CA CYS A 123 7.50 -3.12 -14.21
C CYS A 123 7.45 -2.86 -15.72
N GLU A 124 6.59 -3.54 -16.47
CA GLU A 124 6.45 -3.31 -17.92
C GLU A 124 5.85 -1.93 -18.21
N ASN A 125 4.95 -1.47 -17.35
CA ASN A 125 4.35 -0.14 -17.41
C ASN A 125 5.25 0.95 -16.81
N MET A 126 6.49 0.63 -16.42
CA MET A 126 7.42 1.54 -15.73
C MET A 126 8.70 1.81 -16.51
N VAL A 127 8.85 1.25 -17.72
CA VAL A 127 10.12 1.34 -18.48
C VAL A 127 10.41 2.77 -18.92
N ASP A 128 9.38 3.49 -19.34
CA ASP A 128 9.48 4.85 -19.88
C ASP A 128 8.88 5.91 -18.94
N GLU A 129 8.52 5.51 -17.73
CA GLU A 129 7.94 6.39 -16.71
C GLU A 129 9.00 7.18 -15.97
N ASP A 130 8.65 8.42 -15.58
CA ASP A 130 9.44 9.18 -14.60
C ASP A 130 9.16 8.65 -13.18
N ALA A 131 7.92 8.31 -12.85
CA ALA A 131 7.47 7.92 -11.50
C ALA A 131 7.71 6.43 -11.18
N THR A 132 8.99 6.02 -11.21
CA THR A 132 9.39 4.59 -11.10
C THR A 132 9.89 4.17 -9.72
N PHE A 133 10.12 5.10 -8.81
CA PHE A 133 10.62 4.78 -7.47
C PHE A 133 9.49 4.41 -6.52
N PHE A 134 9.65 3.30 -5.80
CA PHE A 134 8.76 2.93 -4.70
C PHE A 134 9.05 3.79 -3.46
N GLN A 135 8.00 4.40 -2.91
CA GLN A 135 8.07 5.27 -1.73
C GLN A 135 7.17 4.79 -0.58
N GLY A 136 6.72 3.54 -0.63
CA GLY A 136 5.83 2.96 0.36
C GLY A 136 4.39 2.78 -0.13
N LEU A 137 3.50 2.53 0.82
CA LEU A 137 2.10 2.19 0.61
C LEU A 137 1.20 3.26 1.22
N MET A 138 0.13 3.60 0.52
CA MET A 138 -0.96 4.40 1.06
C MET A 138 -2.21 3.53 1.22
N PRO A 139 -2.73 3.31 2.44
CA PRO A 139 -3.95 2.54 2.65
C PRO A 139 -5.15 3.18 1.93
N HIS A 140 -5.96 2.34 1.31
CA HIS A 140 -7.24 2.67 0.69
C HIS A 140 -8.33 1.77 1.29
N ASP A 141 -9.58 2.24 1.30
CA ASP A 141 -10.73 1.46 1.77
C ASP A 141 -11.79 1.43 0.67
N ASP A 142 -12.13 0.22 0.22
CA ASP A 142 -13.14 -0.05 -0.80
C ASP A 142 -14.32 -0.88 -0.25
N ASP A 143 -14.44 -0.98 1.08
CA ASP A 143 -15.43 -1.81 1.79
C ASP A 143 -15.34 -3.32 1.48
N SER A 144 -14.31 -3.80 0.78
CA SER A 144 -14.16 -5.23 0.42
C SER A 144 -13.71 -6.13 1.58
N GLY A 145 -13.18 -5.52 2.65
CA GLY A 145 -12.57 -6.23 3.77
C GLY A 145 -11.22 -6.90 3.43
N VAL A 146 -10.71 -6.69 2.22
CA VAL A 146 -9.33 -7.05 1.83
C VAL A 146 -8.46 -5.81 1.98
N PRO A 147 -7.26 -5.88 2.58
CA PRO A 147 -6.35 -4.75 2.58
C PRO A 147 -6.06 -4.26 1.17
N PHE A 148 -6.28 -2.97 0.95
CA PHE A 148 -6.08 -2.32 -0.33
C PHE A 148 -5.06 -1.20 -0.12
N PHE A 149 -3.95 -1.25 -0.85
CA PHE A 149 -2.94 -0.19 -0.88
C PHE A 149 -2.79 0.43 -2.26
N PHE A 150 -2.60 1.74 -2.30
CA PHE A 150 -2.04 2.46 -3.43
C PHE A 150 -0.51 2.48 -3.32
N LEU A 151 0.21 2.28 -4.43
CA LEU A 151 1.67 2.42 -4.47
C LEU A 151 2.07 3.89 -4.51
N ASN A 152 2.78 4.37 -3.50
CA ASN A 152 3.39 5.69 -3.60
C ASN A 152 4.59 5.62 -4.55
N GLN A 153 4.46 6.32 -5.68
CA GLN A 153 5.46 6.36 -6.75
C GLN A 153 6.13 7.74 -6.79
N GLY A 154 7.45 7.76 -6.94
CA GLY A 154 8.25 8.99 -7.06
C GLY A 154 9.14 9.00 -8.28
N SER A 155 9.60 10.21 -8.63
CA SER A 155 10.53 10.52 -9.73
C SER A 155 11.93 10.88 -9.23
#